data_AF-A0A645F0M0-F1
#
_entry.id   AF-A0A645F0M0-F1
#
_cell.length_a   1.000
_cell.length_b   1.000
_cell.length_c   1.000
_cell.angle_alpha   90.00
_cell.angle_beta   90.00
_cell.angle_gamma   90.00
#
_symmetry.space_group_name_H-M   'P 1'
#
loop_
_entity.id
_entity.type
_entity.pdbx_description
1 polymer ?
#
loop_
_entity_poly.entity_id
_entity_poly.type
_entity_poly.pdbx_seq_one_letter_code
_entity_poly.pdbx_strand_id
1 'polypeptide(L)'
;MKSITPDRGKEFSKHSEITKALNGVPFYFPDPHAPWQRGTNENTNGLLREYLPKNKEMDSVTDEAIDQYILKLNLRPRKYLHWKTPYEIFFGVTLHLI
;
A
#
# COMPACT_ATOMS: atom_id res chain seq x y z
N MET A 1 -10.20 2.98 10.95
CA MET A 1 -10.19 2.50 9.55
C MET A 1 -11.63 2.40 9.07
N LYS A 2 -11.96 2.82 7.84
CA LYS A 2 -13.36 2.86 7.35
C LYS A 2 -13.74 1.69 6.44
N SER A 3 -12.81 1.21 5.63
CA SER A 3 -13.02 0.11 4.67
C SER A 3 -11.68 -0.46 4.23
N ILE A 4 -11.70 -1.67 3.65
CA ILE A 4 -10.54 -2.31 3.03
C ILE A 4 -10.87 -2.64 1.57
N THR A 5 -9.94 -2.39 0.64
CA THR A 5 -10.14 -2.62 -0.79
C THR A 5 -9.00 -3.47 -1.39
N PRO A 6 -8.99 -4.79 -1.14
CA PRO A 6 -7.97 -5.67 -1.69
C PRO A 6 -8.24 -6.01 -3.16
N ASP A 7 -7.32 -6.77 -3.79
CA ASP A 7 -7.66 -7.49 -5.02
C ASP A 7 -8.46 -8.77 -4.68
N ARG A 8 -8.83 -9.52 -5.72
CA ARG A 8 -9.53 -10.81 -5.58
C ARG A 8 -8.59 -11.99 -5.34
N GLY A 9 -7.41 -11.75 -4.77
CA GLY A 9 -6.48 -12.80 -4.38
C GLY A 9 -7.13 -13.79 -3.41
N LYS A 10 -6.75 -15.07 -3.51
CA LYS A 10 -7.30 -16.13 -2.63
C LYS A 10 -6.89 -15.92 -1.17
N GLU A 11 -5.80 -15.22 -0.93
CA GLU A 11 -5.34 -14.78 0.38
C GLU A 11 -6.39 -13.92 1.13
N PHE A 12 -7.29 -13.24 0.40
CA PHE A 12 -8.38 -12.45 0.97
C PHE A 12 -9.72 -13.19 1.05
N SER A 13 -9.75 -14.50 0.76
CA SER A 13 -10.99 -15.31 0.83
C SER A 13 -11.64 -15.34 2.21
N LYS A 14 -10.84 -15.16 3.28
CA LYS A 14 -11.31 -15.08 4.67
C LYS A 14 -11.66 -13.66 5.13
N HIS A 15 -11.95 -12.74 4.22
CA HIS A 15 -12.24 -11.34 4.57
C HIS A 15 -13.36 -11.17 5.60
N SER A 16 -14.33 -12.09 5.67
CA SER A 16 -15.43 -12.05 6.65
C SER A 16 -14.94 -12.23 8.10
N GLU A 17 -13.88 -13.02 8.32
CA GLU A 17 -13.24 -13.18 9.63
C GLU A 17 -12.56 -11.86 10.05
N ILE A 18 -11.87 -11.20 9.12
CA ILE A 18 -11.21 -9.92 9.34
C ILE A 18 -12.23 -8.81 9.62
N THR A 19 -13.33 -8.77 8.86
CA THR A 19 -14.43 -7.83 9.12
C THR A 19 -14.96 -7.95 10.54
N LYS A 20 -15.13 -9.18 11.07
CA LYS A 20 -15.56 -9.39 12.47
C LYS A 20 -14.50 -8.92 13.46
N ALA A 21 -13.24 -9.27 13.23
CA ALA A 21 -12.13 -8.89 14.09
C ALA A 21 -11.90 -7.36 14.15
N LEU A 22 -12.18 -6.66 13.03
CA LEU A 22 -12.03 -5.20 12.91
C LEU A 22 -13.35 -4.45 13.14
N ASN A 23 -14.20 -4.91 14.05
CA ASN A 23 -15.44 -4.21 14.45
C ASN A 23 -16.37 -3.85 13.28
N GLY A 24 -16.50 -4.73 12.28
CA GLY A 24 -17.42 -4.56 11.16
C GLY A 24 -16.87 -3.77 9.97
N VAL A 25 -15.55 -3.57 9.86
CA VAL A 25 -14.96 -2.90 8.69
C VAL A 25 -15.30 -3.66 7.38
N PRO A 26 -15.94 -3.00 6.40
CA PRO A 26 -16.34 -3.63 5.14
C PRO A 26 -15.15 -3.83 4.20
N PHE A 27 -15.24 -4.89 3.40
CA PHE A 27 -14.34 -5.18 2.28
C PHE A 27 -15.04 -4.91 0.96
N TYR A 28 -14.37 -4.20 0.05
CA TYR A 28 -14.83 -4.01 -1.32
C TYR A 28 -13.80 -4.57 -2.29
N PHE A 29 -14.27 -5.41 -3.21
CA PHE A 29 -13.43 -6.02 -4.24
C PHE A 29 -13.68 -5.34 -5.59
N PRO A 30 -12.65 -5.18 -6.44
CA PRO A 30 -12.86 -4.69 -7.80
C PRO A 30 -13.75 -5.66 -8.58
N ASP A 31 -14.37 -5.20 -9.66
CA ASP A 31 -15.12 -6.01 -10.60
C ASP A 31 -14.20 -7.03 -11.31
N PRO A 32 -14.73 -8.18 -11.78
CA PRO A 32 -13.93 -9.13 -12.55
C PRO A 32 -13.35 -8.43 -13.79
N HIS A 33 -12.08 -8.69 -14.09
CA HIS A 33 -11.36 -8.10 -15.21
C HIS A 33 -11.25 -6.56 -15.20
N ALA A 34 -11.41 -5.91 -14.03
CA ALA A 34 -11.30 -4.46 -13.88
C ALA A 34 -10.10 -3.99 -13.04
N PRO A 35 -8.84 -4.32 -13.42
CA PRO A 35 -7.65 -3.94 -12.63
C PRO A 35 -7.48 -2.42 -12.47
N TRP A 36 -8.01 -1.62 -13.40
CA TRP A 36 -7.96 -0.15 -13.34
C TRP A 36 -8.70 0.44 -12.14
N GLN A 37 -9.68 -0.27 -11.57
CA GLN A 37 -10.37 0.15 -10.33
C GLN A 37 -9.41 0.18 -9.11
N ARG A 38 -8.19 -0.36 -9.25
CA ARG A 38 -7.14 -0.26 -8.25
C ARG A 38 -5.84 0.35 -8.80
N GLY A 39 -5.92 1.31 -9.72
CA GLY A 39 -4.73 1.94 -10.31
C GLY A 39 -3.69 2.42 -9.28
N THR A 40 -4.14 2.89 -8.10
CA THR A 40 -3.26 3.31 -7.01
C THR A 40 -2.44 2.16 -6.40
N ASN A 41 -3.03 0.97 -6.27
CA ASN A 41 -2.36 -0.19 -5.69
C ASN A 41 -1.26 -0.68 -6.64
N GLU A 42 -1.56 -0.75 -7.94
CA GLU A 42 -0.56 -1.13 -8.96
C GLU A 42 0.58 -0.12 -9.06
N ASN A 43 0.27 1.18 -9.00
CA ASN A 43 1.30 2.22 -8.96
C ASN A 43 2.20 2.10 -7.72
N THR A 44 1.60 1.86 -6.54
CA THR A 44 2.34 1.68 -5.28
C THR A 44 3.22 0.44 -5.31
N ASN A 45 2.69 -0.68 -5.82
CA ASN A 45 3.45 -1.92 -6.00
C ASN A 45 4.61 -1.73 -6.97
N GLY A 46 4.42 -1.00 -8.07
CA GLY A 46 5.49 -0.66 -9.01
C GLY A 46 6.64 0.10 -8.36
N LEU A 47 6.33 1.05 -7.47
CA LEU A 47 7.36 1.80 -6.72
C LEU A 47 8.11 0.92 -5.72
N LEU A 48 7.44 -0.04 -5.09
CA LEU A 48 8.09 -1.00 -4.21
C LEU A 48 9.08 -1.90 -4.99
N ARG A 49 8.81 -2.17 -6.28
CA ARG A 49 9.73 -2.96 -7.14
C ARG A 49 11.07 -2.30 -7.40
N GLU A 50 11.22 -0.99 -7.15
CA GLU A 50 12.53 -0.31 -7.17
C GLU A 50 13.46 -0.84 -6.05
N TYR A 51 12.89 -1.34 -4.95
CA TYR A 51 13.62 -1.86 -3.79
C TYR A 51 13.60 -3.40 -3.70
N LEU A 52 12.54 -4.01 -4.22
CA LEU A 52 12.29 -5.46 -4.20
C LEU A 52 12.08 -5.98 -5.63
N PRO A 53 13.18 -6.21 -6.39
CA PRO A 53 13.10 -6.70 -7.76
C PRO A 53 12.33 -8.01 -7.84
N LYS A 54 11.68 -8.26 -8.99
CA LYS A 54 10.79 -9.42 -9.18
C LYS A 54 11.42 -10.78 -8.88
N ASN A 55 12.72 -10.90 -9.11
CA ASN A 55 13.47 -12.15 -8.96
C ASN A 55 14.15 -12.29 -7.59
N LYS A 56 13.95 -11.33 -6.68
CA LYS A 56 14.45 -11.44 -5.31
C LYS A 56 13.34 -12.05 -4.45
N GLU A 57 13.66 -13.18 -3.82
CA GLU A 57 12.74 -13.82 -2.88
C GLU A 57 12.49 -12.90 -1.71
N MET A 58 11.21 -12.70 -1.36
CA MET A 58 10.82 -11.80 -0.28
C MET A 58 11.31 -12.31 1.07
N ASP A 59 11.40 -13.63 1.23
CA ASP A 59 11.90 -14.33 2.42
C ASP A 59 13.39 -14.03 2.70
N SER A 60 14.14 -13.55 1.70
CA SER A 60 15.55 -13.15 1.86
C SER A 60 15.72 -11.70 2.34
N VAL A 61 14.63 -10.96 2.50
CA VAL A 61 14.63 -9.56 2.93
C VAL A 61 14.27 -9.51 4.41
N THR A 62 15.13 -8.87 5.20
CA THR A 62 14.87 -8.71 6.64
C THR A 62 13.76 -7.70 6.89
N ASP A 63 13.08 -7.82 8.02
CA ASP A 63 12.04 -6.88 8.43
C ASP A 63 12.57 -5.44 8.48
N GLU A 64 13.82 -5.24 8.93
CA GLU A 64 14.44 -3.91 8.94
C GLU A 64 14.60 -3.34 7.53
N ALA A 65 14.94 -4.18 6.54
CA ALA A 65 15.03 -3.72 5.17
C ALA A 65 13.65 -3.35 4.60
N ILE A 66 12.60 -4.11 4.95
CA ILE A 66 11.21 -3.79 4.57
C ILE A 66 10.79 -2.45 5.18
N ASP A 67 11.08 -2.22 6.46
CA ASP A 67 10.79 -0.96 7.15
C ASP A 67 11.49 0.23 6.48
N GLN A 68 12.75 0.04 6.09
CA GLN A 68 13.49 1.07 5.35
C GLN A 68 12.86 1.38 3.98
N TYR A 69 12.33 0.38 3.28
CA TYR A 69 11.65 0.61 2.01
C TYR A 69 10.33 1.35 2.20
N ILE A 70 9.54 0.95 3.20
CA ILE A 70 8.28 1.61 3.57
C ILE A 70 8.55 3.08 3.94
N LEU A 71 9.54 3.33 4.79
CA LEU A 71 9.93 4.68 5.20
C LEU A 71 10.31 5.54 4.00
N LYS A 72 11.18 5.03 3.11
CA LYS A 72 11.58 5.74 1.89
C LYS A 72 10.39 6.05 0.98
N LEU A 73 9.45 5.11 0.82
CA LEU A 73 8.27 5.32 -0.02
C LEU A 73 7.30 6.36 0.56
N ASN A 74 7.13 6.36 1.88
CA ASN A 74 6.25 7.28 2.60
C ASN A 74 6.84 8.69 2.73
N LEU A 75 8.17 8.82 2.74
CA LEU A 75 8.89 10.10 2.76
C LEU A 75 9.27 10.59 1.35
N ARG A 76 8.91 9.87 0.29
CA ARG A 76 9.21 10.29 -1.09
C ARG A 76 8.20 11.34 -1.58
N PRO A 77 8.63 12.55 -1.99
CA PRO A 77 7.77 13.55 -2.63
C PRO A 77 7.05 12.98 -3.86
N ARG A 78 5.75 13.29 -4.01
CA ARG A 78 4.94 12.86 -5.16
C ARG A 78 4.43 14.06 -5.94
N LYS A 79 4.67 14.08 -7.25
CA LYS A 79 4.18 15.15 -8.13
C LYS A 79 2.66 15.35 -8.05
N TYR A 80 1.89 14.25 -7.96
CA TYR A 80 0.43 14.32 -7.84
C TYR A 80 -0.06 14.89 -6.49
N LEU A 81 0.80 14.91 -5.46
CA LEU A 81 0.57 15.52 -4.15
C LEU A 81 1.17 16.92 -4.04
N HIS A 82 1.39 17.62 -5.17
CA HIS A 82 2.07 18.91 -5.21
C HIS A 82 3.46 18.88 -4.55
N TRP A 83 4.20 17.79 -4.79
CA TRP A 83 5.53 17.53 -4.22
C TRP A 83 5.57 17.33 -2.70
N LYS A 84 4.42 17.16 -2.05
CA LYS A 84 4.37 16.63 -0.69
C LYS A 84 4.58 15.12 -0.67
N THR A 85 5.01 14.63 0.47
CA THR A 85 5.16 13.20 0.75
C THR A 85 3.82 12.59 1.19
N PRO A 86 3.60 11.28 0.97
CA PRO A 86 2.45 10.58 1.52
C PRO A 86 2.31 10.74 3.04
N TYR A 87 3.44 10.75 3.76
CA TYR A 87 3.47 10.95 5.21
C TYR A 87 2.89 12.31 5.62
N GLU A 88 3.30 13.39 4.98
CA GLU A 88 2.78 14.75 5.25
C GLU A 88 1.27 14.84 5.02
N ILE A 89 0.79 14.30 3.91
CA ILE A 89 -0.64 14.31 3.59
C ILE A 89 -1.44 13.48 4.57
N PHE A 90 -0.93 12.31 4.96
CA PHE A 90 -1.66 11.39 5.84
C PHE A 90 -1.73 11.89 7.30
N PHE A 91 -0.63 12.40 7.84
CA PHE A 91 -0.56 12.89 9.22
C PHE A 91 -0.88 14.39 9.37
N GLY A 92 -1.03 15.12 8.26
CA GLY A 92 -1.28 16.56 8.29
C GLY A 92 -0.09 17.37 8.82
N VAL A 93 1.12 16.84 8.71
CA VAL A 93 2.36 17.49 9.14
C VAL A 93 3.10 18.06 7.93
N THR A 94 3.97 19.04 8.15
CA THR A 94 4.90 19.52 7.12
C THR A 94 6.29 19.03 7.49
N LEU A 95 6.90 18.26 6.59
CA LEU A 95 8.29 17.86 6.71
C LEU A 95 9.08 18.88 5.89
N HIS A 96 9.91 19.68 6.56
CA HIS A 96 10.90 20.51 5.89
C HIS A 96 12.02 19.60 5.36
N LEU A 97 11.72 18.79 4.35
CA LEU A 97 12.72 18.04 3.61
C LEU A 97 13.45 19.06 2.73
N ILE A 98 14.58 19.55 3.27
CA ILE A 98 15.47 20.54 2.66
C ILE A 98 16.21 19.90 1.48
#